data_AF-A0A924HHB6-F1
#
_entry.id   AF-A0A924HHB6-F1
#
_cell.length_a   1.000
_cell.length_b   1.000
_cell.length_c   1.000
_cell.angle_alpha   90.00
_cell.angle_beta   90.00
_cell.angle_gamma   90.00
#
_symmetry.space_group_name_H-M   'P 1'
#
loop_
_entity.id
_entity.type
_entity.pdbx_description
1 polymer ?
#
loop_
_entity_poly.entity_id
_entity_poly.type
_entity_poly.pdbx_seq_one_letter_code
_entity_poly.pdbx_strand_id
1 'polypeptide(L)'
;MVEEKKSNYWMKSGILNVLQNMSGLLFGIGSLFFLVRVLTKEEYGVWVLFMGTVTILNVFRDGLLRSAVVKFLSGATEEEKPKIITSSFTLDGILTTCIIVVNFLFAHILTRFWHTPELLPVFYLYNIVYILSGILTQFNCIEQANLKYDGIFVTNTVNQLVFFIVVL
;
A
#
# COMPACT_ATOMS: atom_id res chain seq x y z
N MET A 1 -10.13 -27.11 24.97
CA MET A 1 -10.08 -27.24 23.50
C MET A 1 -10.37 -25.95 22.73
N VAL A 2 -11.09 -24.95 23.27
CA VAL A 2 -11.31 -23.65 22.59
C VAL A 2 -10.12 -22.69 22.76
N GLU A 3 -9.45 -22.71 23.92
CA GLU A 3 -8.29 -21.83 24.19
C GLU A 3 -7.01 -22.21 23.43
N GLU A 4 -6.69 -23.50 23.29
CA GLU A 4 -5.53 -23.94 22.48
C GLU A 4 -5.67 -23.53 21.01
N LYS A 5 -6.89 -23.60 20.44
CA LYS A 5 -7.17 -23.22 19.05
C LYS A 5 -7.00 -21.71 18.83
N LYS A 6 -7.31 -20.91 19.85
CA LYS A 6 -7.15 -19.44 19.86
C LYS A 6 -5.68 -19.02 20.03
N SER A 7 -4.94 -19.72 20.88
CA SER A 7 -3.49 -19.54 21.08
C SER A 7 -2.71 -19.79 19.79
N ASN A 8 -2.99 -20.91 19.12
CA ASN A 8 -2.32 -21.28 17.87
C ASN A 8 -2.66 -20.29 16.72
N TYR A 9 -3.88 -19.74 16.72
CA TYR A 9 -4.32 -18.75 15.73
C TYR A 9 -3.57 -17.42 15.82
N TRP A 10 -3.41 -16.86 17.01
CA TRP A 10 -2.68 -15.60 17.19
C TRP A 10 -1.19 -15.76 16.83
N MET A 11 -0.59 -16.89 17.21
CA MET A 11 0.81 -17.18 16.90
C MET A 11 1.03 -17.38 15.39
N LYS A 12 0.17 -18.14 14.69
CA LYS A 12 0.23 -18.28 13.23
C LYS A 12 0.10 -16.90 12.54
N SER A 13 -0.86 -16.10 12.98
CA SER A 13 -1.14 -14.77 12.41
C SER A 13 0.01 -13.80 12.63
N GLY A 14 0.63 -13.82 13.81
CA GLY A 14 1.82 -13.04 14.12
C GLY A 14 3.01 -13.43 13.25
N ILE A 15 3.27 -14.74 13.09
CA ILE A 15 4.35 -15.23 12.21
C ILE A 15 4.11 -14.82 10.76
N LEU A 16 2.88 -14.94 10.25
CA LEU A 16 2.53 -14.51 8.90
C LEU A 16 2.75 -13.01 8.69
N ASN A 17 2.37 -12.18 9.66
CA ASN A 17 2.62 -10.74 9.59
C ASN A 17 4.13 -10.43 9.57
N VAL A 18 4.93 -11.10 10.40
CA VAL A 18 6.40 -10.94 10.38
C VAL A 18 6.98 -11.37 9.04
N LEU A 19 6.60 -12.55 8.53
CA LEU A 19 7.04 -13.04 7.22
C LEU A 19 6.66 -12.09 6.09
N GLN A 20 5.47 -11.50 6.15
CA GLN A 20 5.01 -10.51 5.17
C GLN A 20 5.89 -9.26 5.17
N ASN A 21 6.19 -8.70 6.36
CA ASN A 21 7.06 -7.52 6.46
C ASN A 21 8.49 -7.84 6.02
N MET A 22 9.03 -8.99 6.42
CA MET A 22 10.34 -9.45 5.98
C MET A 22 10.41 -9.64 4.46
N SER A 23 9.38 -10.25 3.87
CA SER A 23 9.28 -10.39 2.41
C SER A 23 9.27 -9.03 1.74
N GLY A 24 8.47 -8.08 2.24
CA GLY A 24 8.46 -6.70 1.74
C GLY A 24 9.83 -6.03 1.74
N LEU A 25 10.59 -6.19 2.83
CA LEU A 25 11.97 -5.67 2.91
C LEU A 25 12.90 -6.34 1.89
N LEU A 26 12.85 -7.66 1.77
CA LEU A 26 13.69 -8.41 0.81
C LEU A 26 13.39 -8.00 -0.62
N PHE A 27 12.11 -7.91 -1.00
CA PHE A 27 11.70 -7.46 -2.32
C PHE A 27 12.01 -5.98 -2.55
N GLY A 28 11.98 -5.13 -1.53
CA GLY A 28 12.41 -3.73 -1.63
C GLY A 28 13.92 -3.58 -1.90
N ILE A 29 14.75 -4.38 -1.25
CA ILE A 29 16.20 -4.41 -1.53
C ILE A 29 16.46 -5.04 -2.90
N GLY A 30 15.74 -6.10 -3.25
CA GLY A 30 15.83 -6.74 -4.55
C GLY A 30 15.49 -5.77 -5.68
N SER A 31 14.38 -5.04 -5.57
CA SER A 31 13.94 -4.09 -6.60
C SER A 31 14.99 -3.00 -6.79
N LEU A 32 15.54 -2.45 -5.70
CA LEU A 32 16.66 -1.51 -5.73
C LEU A 32 17.86 -2.09 -6.51
N PHE A 33 18.28 -3.32 -6.19
CA PHE A 33 19.44 -3.94 -6.85
C PHE A 33 19.23 -4.10 -8.36
N PHE A 34 18.05 -4.54 -8.79
CA PHE A 34 17.73 -4.68 -10.22
C PHE A 34 17.62 -3.32 -10.91
N LEU A 35 16.89 -2.37 -10.33
CA LEU A 35 16.69 -1.03 -10.91
C LEU A 35 18.02 -0.32 -11.16
N VAL A 36 18.98 -0.40 -10.23
CA VAL A 36 20.31 0.23 -10.40
C VAL A 36 21.14 -0.43 -11.51
N ARG A 37 20.82 -1.68 -11.89
CA ARG A 37 21.51 -2.40 -12.98
C ARG A 37 20.85 -2.19 -14.33
N VAL A 38 19.53 -2.04 -14.37
CA VAL A 38 18.74 -1.93 -15.60
C VAL A 38 18.64 -0.49 -16.08
N LEU A 39 18.49 0.47 -15.16
CA LEU A 39 18.31 1.88 -15.51
C LEU A 39 19.64 2.63 -15.58
N THR A 40 19.67 3.67 -16.40
CA THR A 40 20.73 4.67 -16.36
C THR A 40 20.66 5.49 -15.06
N LYS A 41 21.74 6.21 -14.76
CA LYS A 41 21.81 7.07 -13.56
C LYS A 41 20.73 8.16 -13.55
N GLU A 42 20.39 8.70 -14.72
CA GLU A 42 19.37 9.74 -14.87
C GLU A 42 17.97 9.16 -14.62
N GLU A 43 17.61 8.08 -15.31
CA GLU A 43 16.33 7.38 -15.16
C GLU A 43 16.10 6.89 -13.72
N TYR A 44 17.14 6.34 -13.08
CA TYR A 44 17.07 5.92 -11.69
C TYR A 44 16.84 7.11 -10.75
N GLY A 45 17.45 8.26 -11.04
CA GLY A 45 17.20 9.51 -10.30
C GLY A 45 15.75 9.96 -10.41
N VAL A 46 15.16 9.91 -11.61
CA VAL A 46 13.74 10.23 -11.83
C VAL A 46 12.83 9.24 -11.09
N TRP A 47 13.15 7.94 -11.13
CA TRP A 47 12.43 6.92 -10.38
C TRP A 47 12.46 7.16 -8.87
N VAL A 48 13.60 7.57 -8.31
CA VAL A 48 13.71 7.89 -6.88
C VAL A 48 12.85 9.11 -6.51
N LEU A 49 12.82 10.15 -7.35
CA LEU A 49 11.96 11.33 -7.14
C LEU A 49 10.47 10.95 -7.17
N PHE A 50 10.09 10.11 -8.15
CA PHE A 50 8.75 9.54 -8.23
C PHE A 50 8.37 8.79 -6.95
N MET A 51 9.18 7.79 -6.59
CA MET A 51 8.95 6.92 -5.45
C MET A 51 8.91 7.69 -4.14
N GLY A 52 9.79 8.69 -3.96
CA GLY A 52 9.78 9.56 -2.78
C GLY A 52 8.46 10.33 -2.65
N THR A 53 8.00 10.94 -3.75
CA THR A 53 6.73 11.69 -3.78
C THR A 53 5.54 10.78 -3.44
N VAL A 54 5.46 9.63 -4.10
CA VAL A 54 4.39 8.65 -3.92
C VAL A 54 4.40 8.05 -2.51
N THR A 55 5.58 7.76 -1.96
CA THR A 55 5.72 7.19 -0.62
C THR A 55 5.17 8.14 0.44
N ILE A 56 5.44 9.44 0.31
CA ILE A 56 4.86 10.44 1.22
C ILE A 56 3.34 10.37 1.20
N LEU A 57 2.72 10.39 0.00
CA LEU A 57 1.26 10.30 -0.16
C LEU A 57 0.70 8.99 0.43
N ASN A 58 1.40 7.87 0.24
CA ASN A 58 1.00 6.57 0.79
C ASN A 58 1.05 6.55 2.32
N VAL A 59 2.11 7.08 2.93
CA VAL A 59 2.26 7.13 4.39
C VAL A 59 1.16 7.98 5.02
N PHE A 60 0.77 9.10 4.39
CA PHE A 60 -0.38 9.90 4.85
C PHE A 60 -1.67 9.08 4.90
N ARG A 61 -1.97 8.31 3.85
CA ARG A 61 -3.16 7.44 3.82
C ARG A 61 -3.09 6.33 4.85
N ASP A 62 -1.98 5.62 4.93
CA ASP A 62 -1.82 4.49 5.86
C ASP A 62 -1.93 4.97 7.31
N GLY A 63 -1.35 6.13 7.62
CA GLY A 63 -1.44 6.74 8.95
C GLY A 63 -2.86 7.15 9.33
N LEU A 64 -3.58 7.84 8.44
CA LEU A 64 -4.91 8.37 8.74
C LEU A 64 -6.01 7.30 8.68
N LEU A 65 -5.92 6.39 7.70
CA LEU A 65 -7.00 5.46 7.41
C LEU A 65 -6.71 4.06 7.95
N ARG A 66 -5.64 3.41 7.50
CA ARG A 66 -5.39 1.99 7.85
C ARG A 66 -5.29 1.81 9.37
N SER A 67 -4.54 2.68 10.05
CA SER A 67 -4.39 2.60 11.51
C SER A 67 -5.73 2.80 12.25
N ALA A 68 -6.55 3.75 11.79
CA ALA A 68 -7.85 4.06 12.39
C ALA A 68 -8.86 2.93 12.17
N VAL A 69 -9.01 2.47 10.92
CA VAL A 69 -9.97 1.40 10.56
C VAL A 69 -9.64 0.12 11.29
N VAL A 70 -8.38 -0.32 11.30
CA VAL A 70 -7.98 -1.55 12.01
C VAL A 70 -8.30 -1.41 13.50
N LYS A 71 -7.98 -0.26 14.12
CA LYS A 71 -8.25 -0.02 15.55
C LYS A 71 -9.74 -0.05 15.88
N PHE A 72 -10.57 0.69 15.14
CA PHE A 72 -12.00 0.77 15.41
C PHE A 72 -12.71 -0.55 15.09
N LEU A 73 -12.32 -1.24 14.03
CA LEU A 73 -12.96 -2.49 13.61
C LEU A 73 -12.58 -3.68 14.52
N SER A 74 -11.36 -3.72 15.04
CA SER A 74 -10.92 -4.80 15.95
C SER A 74 -11.63 -4.76 17.31
N GLY A 75 -12.05 -3.56 17.76
CA GLY A 75 -12.74 -3.36 19.04
C GLY A 75 -14.27 -3.30 18.94
N ALA A 76 -14.83 -3.37 17.74
CA ALA A 76 -16.27 -3.21 17.51
C ALA A 76 -17.05 -4.51 17.70
N THR A 77 -18.30 -4.37 18.12
CA THR A 77 -19.26 -5.49 18.16
C THR A 77 -19.68 -5.91 16.74
N GLU A 78 -20.15 -7.14 16.56
CA GLU A 78 -20.57 -7.65 15.23
C GLU A 78 -21.67 -6.80 14.59
N GLU A 79 -22.51 -6.13 15.38
CA GLU A 79 -23.57 -5.22 14.92
C GLU A 79 -23.01 -3.87 14.43
N GLU A 80 -21.89 -3.40 15.00
CA GLU A 80 -21.25 -2.14 14.65
C GLU A 80 -20.29 -2.27 13.46
N LYS A 81 -19.73 -3.47 13.23
CA LYS A 81 -18.77 -3.73 12.13
C LYS A 81 -19.28 -3.27 10.76
N PRO A 82 -20.52 -3.58 10.31
CA PRO A 82 -21.01 -3.12 9.01
C PRO A 82 -21.05 -1.59 8.88
N LYS A 83 -21.37 -0.88 9.97
CA LYS A 83 -21.42 0.58 10.00
C LYS A 83 -20.01 1.18 9.89
N ILE A 84 -19.04 0.60 10.58
CA ILE A 84 -17.62 1.02 10.51
C ILE A 84 -17.04 0.74 9.12
N ILE A 85 -17.35 -0.42 8.53
CA ILE A 85 -16.91 -0.78 7.19
C ILE A 85 -17.45 0.21 6.16
N THR A 86 -18.75 0.51 6.17
CA THR A 86 -19.35 1.48 5.23
C THR A 86 -18.75 2.88 5.39
N SER A 87 -18.55 3.32 6.64
CA SER A 87 -17.95 4.62 6.93
C SER A 87 -16.49 4.70 6.47
N SER A 88 -15.72 3.63 6.65
CA SER A 88 -14.32 3.56 6.21
C SER A 88 -14.18 3.54 4.70
N PHE A 89 -15.06 2.86 3.96
CA PHE A 89 -15.11 2.96 2.50
C PHE A 89 -15.38 4.39 2.02
N THR A 90 -16.26 5.11 2.71
CA THR A 90 -16.58 6.51 2.37
C THR A 90 -15.37 7.42 2.61
N LEU A 91 -14.73 7.29 3.77
CA LEU A 91 -13.50 8.02 4.10
C LEU A 91 -12.37 7.70 3.12
N ASP A 92 -12.22 6.43 2.75
CA ASP A 92 -11.20 5.99 1.79
C ASP A 92 -11.43 6.60 0.40
N GLY A 93 -12.67 6.64 -0.07
CA GLY A 93 -13.04 7.27 -1.34
C GLY A 93 -12.74 8.78 -1.35
N ILE A 94 -13.06 9.49 -0.27
CA ILE A 94 -12.76 10.92 -0.11
C ILE A 94 -11.24 11.14 -0.11
N LEU A 95 -10.51 10.37 0.68
CA LEU A 95 -9.06 10.53 0.82
C LEU A 95 -8.34 10.18 -0.49
N THR A 96 -8.77 9.13 -1.17
CA THR A 96 -8.25 8.73 -2.49
C THR A 96 -8.47 9.86 -3.49
N THR A 97 -9.67 10.43 -3.55
CA THR A 97 -9.99 11.55 -4.44
C THR A 97 -9.13 12.78 -4.12
N CYS A 98 -8.99 13.12 -2.84
CA CYS A 98 -8.14 14.23 -2.39
C CYS A 98 -6.69 14.05 -2.83
N ILE A 99 -6.12 12.86 -2.62
CA ILE A 99 -4.72 12.56 -2.98
C ILE A 99 -4.51 12.57 -4.49
N ILE A 100 -5.48 12.11 -5.28
CA ILE A 100 -5.42 12.20 -6.75
C ILE A 100 -5.42 13.66 -7.20
N VAL A 101 -6.31 14.49 -6.65
CA VAL A 101 -6.36 15.93 -6.99
C VAL A 101 -5.04 16.61 -6.63
N VAL A 102 -4.52 16.35 -5.43
CA VAL A 102 -3.20 16.83 -5.00
C VAL A 102 -2.12 16.34 -5.98
N ASN A 103 -2.11 15.06 -6.34
CA ASN A 103 -1.14 14.52 -7.28
C ASN A 103 -1.20 15.24 -8.64
N PHE A 104 -2.39 15.48 -9.21
CA PHE A 104 -2.53 16.21 -10.49
C PHE A 104 -2.00 17.65 -10.42
N LEU A 105 -2.27 18.37 -9.33
CA LEU A 105 -1.80 19.74 -9.12
C LEU A 105 -0.28 19.78 -8.96
N PHE A 106 0.27 18.89 -8.13
CA PHE A 106 1.70 18.86 -7.84
C PHE A 106 2.53 18.23 -8.95
N ALA A 107 1.99 17.29 -9.74
CA ALA A 107 2.75 16.63 -10.81
C ALA A 107 3.34 17.63 -11.82
N HIS A 108 2.57 18.63 -12.23
CA HIS A 108 3.04 19.69 -13.14
C HIS A 108 4.08 20.61 -12.50
N ILE A 109 3.94 20.90 -11.20
CA ILE A 109 4.88 21.75 -10.46
C ILE A 109 6.21 21.02 -10.28
N LEU A 110 6.15 19.76 -9.84
CA LEU A 110 7.30 18.91 -9.56
C LEU A 110 8.12 18.59 -10.81
N THR A 111 7.46 18.22 -11.91
CA THR A 111 8.14 17.93 -13.19
C THR A 111 8.88 19.13 -13.75
N ARG A 112 8.33 20.34 -13.62
CA ARG A 112 9.02 21.58 -13.99
C ARG A 112 10.16 21.92 -13.06
N PHE A 113 9.95 21.79 -11.75
CA PHE A 113 10.96 22.10 -10.74
C PHE A 113 12.20 21.19 -10.84
N TRP A 114 11.99 19.90 -11.10
CA TRP A 114 13.08 18.93 -11.28
C TRP A 114 13.62 18.83 -12.70
N HIS A 115 13.07 19.59 -13.65
CA HIS A 115 13.44 19.56 -15.06
C HIS A 115 13.32 18.15 -15.69
N THR A 116 12.32 17.37 -15.25
CA THR A 116 12.09 15.97 -15.65
C THR A 116 10.67 15.81 -16.22
N PRO A 117 10.43 16.19 -17.49
CA PRO A 117 9.08 16.13 -18.08
C PRO A 117 8.54 14.71 -18.24
N GLU A 118 9.43 13.73 -18.38
CA GLU A 118 9.12 12.29 -18.46
C GLU A 118 8.42 11.72 -17.22
N LEU A 119 8.48 12.43 -16.09
CA LEU A 119 7.83 12.03 -14.84
C LEU A 119 6.31 12.30 -14.84
N LEU A 120 5.83 13.20 -15.70
CA LEU A 120 4.41 13.56 -15.79
C LEU A 120 3.49 12.37 -16.13
N PRO A 121 3.73 11.58 -17.18
CA PRO A 121 2.90 10.42 -17.48
C PRO A 121 2.95 9.35 -16.38
N VAL A 122 4.08 9.22 -15.67
CA VAL A 122 4.24 8.28 -14.56
C VAL A 122 3.34 8.67 -13.38
N PHE A 123 3.23 9.96 -13.06
CA PHE A 123 2.28 10.44 -12.06
C PHE A 123 0.82 10.20 -12.44
N TYR A 124 0.47 10.32 -13.72
CA TYR A 124 -0.90 10.02 -14.17
C TYR A 124 -1.22 8.53 -14.09
N LEU A 125 -0.28 7.67 -14.51
CA LEU A 125 -0.42 6.23 -14.36
C LEU A 125 -0.56 5.83 -12.89
N TYR A 126 0.20 6.48 -12.01
CA TYR A 126 0.11 6.27 -10.57
C TYR A 126 -1.30 6.50 -10.02
N ASN A 127 -2.05 7.50 -10.50
CA ASN A 127 -3.42 7.74 -10.02
C ASN A 127 -4.35 6.54 -10.26
N ILE A 128 -4.21 5.84 -11.39
CA ILE A 128 -4.98 4.62 -11.68
C ILE A 128 -4.59 3.51 -10.71
N VAL A 129 -3.28 3.27 -10.55
CA VAL A 129 -2.75 2.27 -9.62
C VAL A 129 -3.18 2.58 -8.18
N TYR A 130 -3.25 3.85 -7.81
CA TYR A 130 -3.61 4.30 -6.48
C TYR A 130 -5.08 4.04 -6.12
N ILE A 131 -5.99 4.17 -7.07
CA ILE A 131 -7.41 3.80 -6.90
C ILE A 131 -7.52 2.30 -6.63
N LEU A 132 -6.87 1.48 -7.46
CA LEU A 132 -6.90 0.01 -7.33
C LEU A 132 -6.28 -0.45 -6.01
N SER A 133 -5.10 0.10 -5.68
CA SER A 133 -4.42 -0.13 -4.40
C SER A 133 -5.27 0.28 -3.20
N GLY A 134 -6.13 1.30 -3.40
CA GLY A 134 -7.03 1.77 -2.38
C GLY A 134 -8.12 0.80 -1.99
N ILE A 135 -8.82 0.30 -3.01
CA ILE A 135 -9.84 -0.75 -2.84
C ILE A 135 -9.21 -1.97 -2.16
N LEU A 136 -8.02 -2.38 -2.62
CA LEU A 136 -7.29 -3.48 -2.01
C LEU A 136 -6.93 -3.20 -0.54
N THR A 137 -6.49 -1.98 -0.22
CA THR A 137 -6.14 -1.59 1.14
C THR A 137 -7.33 -1.72 2.08
N GLN A 138 -8.54 -1.37 1.63
CA GLN A 138 -9.73 -1.50 2.44
C GLN A 138 -10.05 -2.97 2.78
N PHE A 139 -9.91 -3.89 1.83
CA PHE A 139 -10.02 -5.33 2.12
C PHE A 139 -8.94 -5.80 3.10
N ASN A 140 -7.69 -5.40 2.88
CA ASN A 140 -6.59 -5.74 3.77
C ASN A 140 -6.83 -5.22 5.20
N CYS A 141 -7.38 -4.02 5.38
CA CYS A 141 -7.72 -3.47 6.70
C CYS A 141 -8.77 -4.33 7.43
N ILE A 142 -9.78 -4.80 6.71
CA ILE A 142 -10.83 -5.66 7.27
C ILE A 142 -10.23 -7.02 7.69
N GLU A 143 -9.37 -7.60 6.85
CA GLU A 143 -8.67 -8.85 7.18
C GLU A 143 -7.73 -8.69 8.40
N GLN A 144 -6.95 -7.60 8.46
CA GLN A 144 -6.06 -7.28 9.59
C GLN A 144 -6.84 -7.12 10.89
N ALA A 145 -7.98 -6.44 10.87
CA ALA A 145 -8.81 -6.26 12.06
C ALA A 145 -9.35 -7.58 12.62
N ASN A 146 -9.48 -8.61 11.78
CA ASN A 146 -9.89 -9.95 12.17
C ASN A 146 -8.68 -10.90 12.39
N LEU A 147 -7.46 -10.36 12.38
CA LEU A 147 -6.20 -11.11 12.47
C LEU A 147 -6.03 -12.18 11.38
N LYS A 148 -6.66 -12.01 10.21
CA LYS A 148 -6.50 -12.91 9.07
C LYS A 148 -5.44 -12.33 8.14
N TYR A 149 -4.26 -12.93 8.10
CA TYR A 149 -3.14 -12.44 7.28
C TYR A 149 -2.85 -13.30 6.04
N ASP A 150 -3.52 -14.45 5.90
CA ASP A 150 -3.29 -15.37 4.78
C ASP A 150 -3.56 -14.68 3.42
N GLY A 151 -4.67 -13.94 3.27
CA GLY A 151 -5.02 -13.22 2.04
C GLY A 151 -4.12 -12.03 1.74
N ILE A 152 -3.80 -11.25 2.78
CA ILE A 152 -2.88 -10.11 2.72
C ILE A 152 -1.48 -10.55 2.27
N PHE A 153 -0.99 -11.66 2.82
CA PHE A 153 0.30 -12.22 2.44
C PHE A 153 0.33 -12.58 0.96
N VAL A 154 -0.65 -13.37 0.49
CA VAL A 154 -0.74 -13.77 -0.93
C VAL A 154 -0.81 -12.55 -1.84
N THR A 155 -1.65 -11.57 -1.51
CA THR A 155 -1.82 -10.40 -2.39
C THR A 155 -0.55 -9.56 -2.48
N ASN A 156 0.16 -9.37 -1.37
CA ASN A 156 1.42 -8.63 -1.37
C ASN A 156 2.53 -9.39 -2.10
N THR A 157 2.62 -10.71 -1.92
CA THR A 157 3.57 -11.54 -2.68
C THR A 157 3.27 -11.50 -4.17
N VAL A 158 2.01 -11.56 -4.60
CA VAL A 158 1.64 -11.45 -6.02
C VAL A 158 2.02 -10.08 -6.58
N ASN A 159 1.72 -8.99 -5.89
CA ASN A 159 2.12 -7.64 -6.33
C ASN A 159 3.64 -7.51 -6.48
N GLN A 160 4.41 -8.08 -5.54
CA GLN A 160 5.87 -8.09 -5.61
C GLN A 160 6.35 -8.92 -6.80
N LEU A 161 5.86 -10.15 -6.98
CA LEU A 161 6.27 -11.02 -8.09
C LEU A 161 5.97 -10.41 -9.46
N VAL A 162 4.81 -9.77 -9.62
CA VAL A 162 4.46 -9.08 -10.87
C VAL A 162 5.48 -7.98 -11.20
N PHE A 163 5.94 -7.21 -10.21
CA PHE A 163 6.98 -6.20 -10.44
C PHE A 163 8.26 -6.84 -10.98
N PHE A 164 8.75 -7.92 -10.38
CA PHE A 164 9.96 -8.58 -10.85
C PHE A 164 9.77 -9.23 -12.23
N ILE A 165 8.60 -9.79 -12.53
CA ILE A 165 8.32 -10.38 -13.86
C ILE A 165 8.31 -9.31 -14.96
N VAL A 166 7.85 -8.09 -14.65
CA VAL A 166 7.79 -6.99 -15.63
C VAL A 166 9.15 -6.33 -15.82
N VAL A 167 9.97 -6.27 -14.77
CA VAL A 167 11.28 -5.61 -14.79
C VAL A 167 12.42 -6.53 -15.27
N LEU A 168 12.29 -7.84 -15.09
CA LEU A 168 13.27 -8.85 -15.50
C LEU A 168 13.05 -9.31 -16.95
#